data_AF-A0A6P8ZBF2-F1
#
_entry.id   AF-A0A6P8ZBF2-F1
#
_cell.length_a   1.000
_cell.length_b   1.000
_cell.length_c   1.000
_cell.angle_alpha   90.00
_cell.angle_beta   90.00
_cell.angle_gamma   90.00
#
_symmetry.space_group_name_H-M   'P 1'
#
loop_
_entity.id
_entity.type
_entity.pdbx_description
1 polymer ?
#
loop_
_entity_poly.entity_id
_entity_poly.type
_entity_poly.pdbx_seq_one_letter_code
_entity_poly.pdbx_strand_id
1 'polypeptide(L)'
;MPTVLATFYREVIHAVKDRRTTYQWAVVQRSTLEASMEMERIVFTVLPVILVMVYVMPILCTVEVLVLGKEAELFAYVTASHVVTLLIPMCLAGDSLSLFRNEVSNGAYNGPWTEERPFGRYFRLHMMRASFGVAGRLRGIGIGALDRRSCIQALKSWYNFVQFFRNFSPGAPR
;
A
#
# COMPACT_ATOMS: atom_id res chain seq x y z
N MET A 1 1.19 -4.61 -12.70
CA MET A 1 2.48 -4.16 -12.11
C MET A 1 2.71 -4.71 -10.69
N PRO A 2 1.83 -4.50 -9.69
CA PRO A 2 2.05 -5.03 -8.33
C PRO A 2 2.10 -6.56 -8.25
N THR A 3 1.34 -7.26 -9.11
CA THR A 3 1.37 -8.72 -9.25
C THR A 3 2.73 -9.26 -9.67
N VAL A 4 3.45 -8.53 -10.53
CA VAL A 4 4.76 -8.93 -11.04
C VAL A 4 5.85 -8.76 -9.97
N LEU A 5 5.82 -7.65 -9.22
CA LEU A 5 6.70 -7.48 -8.06
C LEU A 5 6.44 -8.57 -7.00
N ALA A 6 5.17 -8.90 -6.75
CA ALA A 6 4.81 -9.97 -5.83
C ALA A 6 5.40 -11.33 -6.25
N THR A 7 5.38 -11.67 -7.54
CA THR A 7 6.02 -12.91 -8.03
C THR A 7 7.53 -12.89 -7.82
N PHE A 8 8.21 -11.78 -8.12
CA PHE A 8 9.65 -11.68 -7.88
C PHE A 8 10.02 -11.83 -6.40
N TYR A 9 9.26 -11.20 -5.51
CA TYR A 9 9.46 -11.39 -4.08
C TYR A 9 9.25 -12.84 -3.64
N ARG A 10 8.24 -13.54 -4.17
CA ARG A 10 8.02 -14.96 -3.83
C ARG A 10 9.20 -15.84 -4.25
N GLU A 11 9.73 -15.63 -5.44
CA GLU A 11 10.92 -16.35 -5.93
C GLU A 11 12.13 -16.09 -5.03
N VAL A 12 12.36 -14.83 -4.65
CA VAL A 12 13.43 -14.46 -3.71
C VAL A 12 13.21 -15.12 -2.35
N ILE A 13 11.99 -15.11 -1.82
CA ILE A 13 11.65 -15.75 -0.54
C ILE A 13 11.94 -17.25 -0.60
N HIS A 14 11.53 -17.93 -1.68
CA HIS A 14 11.77 -19.35 -1.87
C HIS A 14 13.26 -19.65 -1.91
N ALA A 15 14.03 -18.87 -2.69
CA ALA A 15 15.47 -19.03 -2.80
C ALA A 15 16.23 -18.83 -1.48
N VAL A 16 15.80 -17.84 -0.69
CA VAL A 16 16.39 -17.52 0.62
C VAL A 16 16.14 -18.65 1.63
N LYS A 17 14.96 -19.29 1.56
CA LYS A 17 14.60 -20.45 2.41
C LYS A 17 15.34 -21.72 2.00
N ASP A 18 15.49 -21.97 0.70
CA ASP A 18 16.08 -23.20 0.14
C ASP A 18 17.61 -23.27 0.20
N ARG A 19 18.26 -22.41 1.00
CA ARG A 19 19.73 -22.38 1.19
C ARG A 19 20.52 -22.11 -0.09
N ARG A 20 19.89 -21.50 -1.11
CA ARG A 20 20.53 -21.15 -2.39
C ARG A 20 20.79 -19.65 -2.50
N THR A 21 21.23 -19.01 -1.42
CA THR A 21 21.58 -17.59 -1.41
C THR A 21 22.84 -17.34 -2.25
N THR A 22 22.64 -17.10 -3.54
CA THR A 22 23.68 -16.77 -4.51
C THR A 22 23.70 -15.27 -4.80
N TYR A 23 24.80 -14.81 -5.42
CA TYR A 23 24.92 -13.45 -5.93
C TYR A 23 23.74 -13.07 -6.84
N GLN A 24 23.21 -14.00 -7.64
CA GLN A 24 22.09 -13.76 -8.54
C GLN A 24 20.84 -13.30 -7.77
N TRP A 25 20.53 -13.92 -6.63
CA TRP A 25 19.38 -13.52 -5.82
C TRP A 25 19.55 -12.16 -5.16
N ALA A 26 20.78 -11.80 -4.80
CA ALA A 26 21.09 -10.44 -4.34
C ALA A 26 20.85 -9.41 -5.45
N VAL A 27 21.20 -9.73 -6.71
CA VAL A 27 20.90 -8.87 -7.87
C VAL A 27 19.38 -8.74 -8.09
N VAL A 28 18.64 -9.84 -8.06
CA VAL A 28 17.17 -9.82 -8.21
C VAL A 28 16.52 -8.99 -7.09
N GLN A 29 16.95 -9.16 -5.84
CA GLN A 29 16.45 -8.37 -4.72
C GLN A 29 16.74 -6.88 -4.90
N ARG A 30 17.95 -6.53 -5.37
CA ARG A 30 18.30 -5.14 -5.67
C ARG A 30 17.40 -4.54 -6.75
N SER A 31 17.23 -5.23 -7.88
CA SER A 31 16.36 -4.74 -8.97
C SER A 31 14.90 -4.62 -8.51
N THR A 32 14.42 -5.55 -7.69
CA THR A 32 13.08 -5.49 -7.10
C THR A 32 12.94 -4.29 -6.16
N LEU A 33 13.97 -4.01 -5.37
CA LEU A 33 14.00 -2.84 -4.48
C LEU A 33 13.99 -1.53 -5.28
N GLU A 34 14.82 -1.42 -6.33
CA GLU A 34 14.87 -0.27 -7.23
C GLU A 34 13.51 -0.02 -7.89
N ALA A 35 12.86 -1.07 -8.40
CA ALA A 35 11.52 -0.98 -8.96
C ALA A 35 10.46 -0.55 -7.91
N SER A 36 10.58 -1.05 -6.67
CA SER A 36 9.67 -0.68 -5.58
C SER A 36 9.82 0.80 -5.17
N MET A 37 11.04 1.34 -5.20
CA MET A 37 11.30 2.75 -4.89
C MET A 37 10.76 3.67 -5.99
N GLU A 38 10.88 3.26 -7.26
CA GLU A 38 10.31 4.04 -8.35
C GLU A 38 8.78 4.02 -8.32
N MET A 39 8.18 2.86 -7.99
CA MET A 39 6.73 2.78 -7.75
C MET A 39 6.31 3.67 -6.57
N GLU A 40 7.05 3.66 -5.47
CA GLU A 40 6.80 4.55 -4.32
C GLU A 40 6.86 6.02 -4.74
N ARG A 41 7.84 6.41 -5.57
CA ARG A 41 7.97 7.77 -6.11
C ARG A 41 6.77 8.18 -6.97
N ILE A 42 6.32 7.31 -7.88
CA ILE A 42 5.14 7.58 -8.72
C ILE A 42 3.89 7.71 -7.84
N VAL A 43 3.69 6.77 -6.92
CA VAL A 43 2.56 6.82 -5.99
C VAL A 43 2.61 8.10 -5.17
N PHE A 44 3.77 8.49 -4.66
CA PHE A 44 3.97 9.72 -3.91
C PHE A 44 3.54 10.98 -4.70
N THR A 45 3.81 11.04 -6.00
CA THR A 45 3.38 12.16 -6.86
C THR A 45 1.90 12.15 -7.17
N VAL A 46 1.31 10.97 -7.45
CA VAL A 46 -0.08 10.86 -7.92
C VAL A 46 -1.08 10.79 -6.76
N LEU A 47 -0.66 10.29 -5.60
CA LEU A 47 -1.54 10.05 -4.45
C LEU A 47 -2.25 11.32 -3.96
N PRO A 48 -1.64 12.52 -3.85
CA PRO A 48 -2.35 13.72 -3.48
C PRO A 48 -3.52 14.04 -4.42
N VAL A 49 -3.33 13.88 -5.73
CA VAL A 49 -4.36 14.11 -6.75
C VAL A 49 -5.49 13.09 -6.59
N ILE A 50 -5.13 11.81 -6.41
CA ILE A 50 -6.10 10.75 -6.14
C ILE A 50 -6.90 11.08 -4.88
N LEU A 51 -6.26 11.54 -3.81
CA LEU A 51 -6.95 11.83 -2.55
C LEU A 51 -7.87 13.02 -2.65
N VAL A 52 -7.52 14.06 -3.41
CA VAL A 52 -8.46 15.16 -3.69
C VAL A 52 -9.69 14.62 -4.44
N MET A 53 -9.47 13.81 -5.48
CA MET A 53 -10.57 13.20 -6.25
C MET A 53 -11.41 12.21 -5.43
N VAL A 54 -10.77 11.47 -4.53
CA VAL A 54 -11.38 10.41 -3.75
C VAL A 54 -12.07 10.98 -2.52
N TYR A 55 -11.45 11.90 -1.76
CA TYR A 55 -11.97 12.44 -0.50
C TYR A 55 -12.68 13.77 -0.66
N VAL A 56 -12.04 14.75 -1.30
CA VAL A 56 -12.57 16.12 -1.32
C VAL A 56 -13.81 16.18 -2.20
N MET A 57 -13.78 15.59 -3.40
CA MET A 57 -14.92 15.64 -4.31
C MET A 57 -16.18 15.01 -3.70
N PRO A 58 -16.15 13.81 -3.10
CA PRO A 58 -17.38 13.22 -2.60
C PRO A 58 -17.85 13.89 -1.32
N ILE A 59 -16.95 14.44 -0.51
CA ILE A 59 -17.32 15.32 0.60
C ILE A 59 -18.10 16.52 0.07
N LEU A 60 -17.59 17.21 -0.96
CA LEU A 60 -18.29 18.34 -1.58
C LEU A 60 -19.65 17.92 -2.14
N CYS A 61 -19.74 16.79 -2.84
CA CYS A 61 -21.00 16.25 -3.34
C CYS A 61 -21.98 15.93 -2.20
N THR A 62 -21.51 15.34 -1.09
CA THR A 62 -22.38 15.06 0.06
C THR A 62 -22.90 16.33 0.72
N VAL A 63 -22.10 17.40 0.76
CA VAL A 63 -22.54 18.71 1.26
C VAL A 63 -23.59 19.30 0.33
N GLU A 64 -23.40 19.26 -0.99
CA GLU A 64 -24.40 19.76 -1.94
C GLU A 64 -25.73 19.00 -1.84
N VAL A 65 -25.69 17.67 -1.73
CA VAL A 65 -26.91 16.86 -1.61
C VAL A 65 -27.61 17.09 -0.26
N LEU A 66 -26.86 17.06 0.85
CA LEU A 66 -27.47 17.08 2.19
C LEU A 66 -27.80 18.49 2.71
N VAL A 67 -27.06 19.52 2.28
CA VAL A 67 -27.26 20.90 2.73
C VAL A 67 -28.09 21.71 1.74
N LEU A 68 -27.86 21.54 0.43
CA LEU A 68 -28.59 22.30 -0.60
C LEU A 68 -29.85 21.58 -1.08
N GLY A 69 -30.07 20.32 -0.69
CA GLY A 69 -31.24 19.53 -1.09
C GLY A 69 -31.28 19.22 -2.59
N LYS A 70 -30.13 19.29 -3.28
CA LYS A 70 -30.03 18.89 -4.69
C LYS A 70 -30.15 17.37 -4.78
N GLU A 71 -30.84 16.90 -5.83
CA GLU A 71 -30.88 15.46 -6.11
C GLU A 71 -29.46 14.92 -6.24
N ALA A 72 -29.23 13.72 -5.72
CA ALA A 72 -27.92 13.08 -5.78
C ALA A 72 -27.52 12.85 -7.23
N GLU A 73 -26.68 13.74 -7.76
CA GLU A 73 -26.20 13.64 -9.12
C GLU A 73 -25.45 12.31 -9.31
N LEU A 74 -25.60 11.71 -10.50
CA LEU A 74 -24.86 10.51 -10.92
C LEU A 74 -23.36 10.59 -10.58
N PHE A 75 -22.81 11.81 -10.59
CA PHE A 75 -21.45 12.14 -10.20
C PHE A 75 -21.08 11.69 -8.77
N ALA A 76 -21.97 11.84 -7.78
CA ALA A 76 -21.71 11.42 -6.40
C ALA A 76 -21.56 9.89 -6.27
N TYR A 77 -22.40 9.13 -6.99
CA TYR A 77 -22.31 7.67 -7.04
C TYR A 77 -21.02 7.20 -7.71
N VAL A 78 -20.67 7.82 -8.84
CA VAL A 78 -19.45 7.50 -9.59
C VAL A 78 -18.23 7.78 -8.73
N THR A 79 -18.16 8.93 -8.07
CA THR A 79 -16.98 9.28 -7.26
C THR A 79 -16.84 8.39 -6.02
N ALA A 80 -17.94 7.98 -5.38
CA ALA A 80 -17.92 7.01 -4.30
C ALA A 80 -17.37 5.63 -4.74
N SER A 81 -17.75 5.15 -5.93
CA SER A 81 -17.20 3.89 -6.45
C SER A 81 -15.71 4.00 -6.75
N HIS A 82 -15.24 5.16 -7.20
CA HIS A 82 -13.81 5.40 -7.48
C HIS A 82 -12.94 5.26 -6.22
N VAL A 83 -13.45 5.64 -5.05
CA VAL A 83 -12.75 5.42 -3.77
C VAL A 83 -12.46 3.95 -3.56
N VAL A 84 -13.48 3.10 -3.72
CA VAL A 84 -13.37 1.66 -3.53
C VAL A 84 -12.45 1.04 -4.58
N THR A 85 -12.58 1.45 -5.85
CA THR A 85 -11.82 0.83 -6.95
C THR A 85 -10.38 1.28 -7.04
N LEU A 86 -10.01 2.46 -6.55
CA LEU A 86 -8.64 2.98 -6.62
C LEU A 86 -7.89 2.80 -5.29
N LEU A 87 -8.50 3.20 -4.18
CA LEU A 87 -7.82 3.23 -2.89
C LEU A 87 -7.56 1.81 -2.35
N ILE A 88 -8.54 0.91 -2.48
CA ILE A 88 -8.41 -0.46 -1.93
C ILE A 88 -7.28 -1.22 -2.63
N PRO A 89 -7.19 -1.29 -3.98
CA PRO A 89 -6.08 -1.99 -4.63
C PRO A 89 -4.71 -1.39 -4.30
N MET A 90 -4.60 -0.07 -4.16
CA MET A 90 -3.34 0.57 -3.75
C MET A 90 -2.91 0.15 -2.34
N CYS A 91 -3.84 0.15 -1.38
CA CYS A 91 -3.55 -0.30 -0.02
C CYS A 91 -3.23 -1.79 0.05
N LEU A 92 -3.95 -2.63 -0.69
CA LEU A 92 -3.67 -4.07 -0.75
C LEU A 92 -2.29 -4.35 -1.40
N ALA A 93 -1.93 -3.57 -2.41
CA ALA A 93 -0.60 -3.66 -3.02
C ALA A 93 0.50 -3.22 -2.03
N GLY A 94 0.30 -2.11 -1.32
CA GLY A 94 1.26 -1.63 -0.32
C GLY A 94 1.41 -2.59 0.86
N ASP A 95 0.31 -3.18 1.34
CA ASP A 95 0.31 -4.20 2.39
C ASP A 95 1.05 -5.47 1.94
N SER A 96 0.76 -5.95 0.72
CA SER A 96 1.44 -7.11 0.14
C SER A 96 2.95 -6.90 -0.01
N LEU A 97 3.37 -5.73 -0.52
CA LEU A 97 4.79 -5.39 -0.65
C LEU A 97 5.49 -5.35 0.71
N SER A 98 4.83 -4.76 1.72
CA SER A 98 5.33 -4.74 3.10
C SER A 98 5.48 -6.14 3.69
N LEU A 99 4.48 -7.00 3.49
CA LEU A 99 4.49 -8.41 3.94
C LEU A 99 5.62 -9.19 3.28
N PHE A 100 5.73 -9.16 1.95
CA PHE A 100 6.78 -9.86 1.22
C PHE A 100 8.18 -9.43 1.63
N ARG A 101 8.38 -8.13 1.85
CA ARG A 101 9.65 -7.60 2.34
C ARG A 101 10.00 -8.14 3.74
N ASN A 102 9.02 -8.17 4.64
CA ASN A 102 9.21 -8.73 5.97
C ASN A 102 9.49 -10.25 5.91
N GLU A 103 8.84 -10.97 4.99
CA GLU A 103 9.10 -12.39 4.76
C GLU A 103 10.50 -12.66 4.21
N VAL A 104 11.02 -11.83 3.28
CA VAL A 104 12.43 -11.92 2.84
C VAL A 104 13.36 -11.72 4.01
N SER A 105 13.11 -10.71 4.86
CA SER A 105 13.93 -10.44 6.04
C SER A 105 13.91 -11.61 7.03
N ASN A 106 12.72 -12.14 7.34
CA ASN A 106 12.55 -13.27 8.26
C ASN A 106 13.15 -14.55 7.69
N GLY A 107 12.98 -14.81 6.39
CA GLY A 107 13.60 -15.95 5.71
C GLY A 107 15.12 -15.83 5.70
N ALA A 108 15.64 -14.62 5.52
CA ALA A 108 17.06 -14.35 5.58
C ALA A 108 17.58 -14.60 7.01
N TYR A 109 16.89 -14.10 8.02
CA TYR A 109 17.22 -14.31 9.44
C TYR A 109 17.15 -15.77 9.89
N ASN A 110 16.19 -16.57 9.40
CA ASN A 110 16.04 -17.98 9.79
C ASN A 110 16.91 -18.95 8.97
N GLY A 111 17.84 -18.44 8.16
CA GLY A 111 18.73 -19.27 7.35
C GLY A 111 19.76 -20.07 8.17
N PRO A 112 20.45 -21.03 7.54
CA PRO A 112 21.47 -21.84 8.21
C PRO A 112 22.82 -21.08 8.32
N TRP A 113 22.87 -20.05 9.17
CA TRP A 113 24.01 -19.16 9.34
C TRP A 113 25.33 -19.86 9.67
N THR A 114 25.27 -20.92 10.47
CA THR A 114 26.44 -21.67 10.94
C THR A 114 27.03 -22.57 9.85
N GLU A 115 26.17 -23.14 9.00
CA GLU A 115 26.54 -24.06 7.92
C GLU A 115 26.92 -23.32 6.62
N GLU A 116 26.46 -22.07 6.46
CA GLU A 116 26.76 -21.25 5.28
C GLU A 116 28.23 -20.79 5.22
N ARG A 117 28.78 -20.80 4.01
CA ARG A 117 30.08 -20.19 3.70
C ARG A 117 30.04 -18.67 4.03
N PRO A 118 31.18 -18.04 4.38
CA PRO A 118 31.22 -16.62 4.73
C PRO A 118 30.58 -15.70 3.67
N PHE A 119 30.75 -16.03 2.38
CA PHE A 119 30.16 -15.27 1.28
C PHE A 119 28.63 -15.34 1.21
N GLY A 120 28.03 -16.50 1.53
CA GLY A 120 26.58 -16.66 1.61
C GLY A 120 25.99 -15.84 2.76
N ARG A 121 26.64 -15.87 3.93
CA ARG A 121 26.27 -15.04 5.10
C ARG A 121 26.30 -13.55 4.78
N TYR A 122 27.34 -13.11 4.06
CA TYR A 122 27.46 -11.71 3.62
C TYR A 122 26.23 -11.29 2.79
N PHE A 123 25.84 -12.07 1.77
CA PHE A 123 24.65 -11.72 0.99
C PHE A 123 23.36 -11.76 1.80
N ARG A 124 23.20 -12.76 2.66
CA ARG A 124 22.03 -12.88 3.55
C ARG A 124 21.89 -11.65 4.46
N LEU A 125 22.99 -11.16 5.04
CA LEU A 125 23.03 -9.91 5.81
C LEU A 125 22.64 -8.70 4.96
N HIS A 126 23.14 -8.60 3.73
CA HIS A 126 22.78 -7.52 2.83
C HIS A 126 21.30 -7.56 2.42
N MET A 127 20.75 -8.75 2.18
CA MET A 127 19.32 -8.93 1.90
C MET A 127 18.45 -8.54 3.10
N MET A 128 18.85 -8.93 4.32
CA MET A 128 18.20 -8.48 5.54
C MET A 128 18.24 -6.96 5.64
N ARG A 129 19.42 -6.36 5.52
CA ARG A 129 19.61 -4.90 5.64
C ARG A 129 18.78 -4.13 4.61
N ALA A 130 18.74 -4.61 3.37
CA ALA A 130 17.89 -4.04 2.33
C ALA A 130 16.39 -4.15 2.67
N SER A 131 15.98 -5.25 3.29
CA SER A 131 14.58 -5.51 3.66
C SER A 131 14.13 -4.72 4.90
N PHE A 132 15.04 -4.37 5.82
CA PHE A 132 14.76 -3.51 6.97
C PHE A 132 14.61 -2.02 6.64
N GLY A 133 14.93 -1.62 5.40
CA GLY A 133 14.85 -0.23 4.95
C GLY A 133 13.43 0.34 4.87
N VAL A 134 13.33 1.56 4.33
CA VAL A 134 12.05 2.24 4.11
C VAL A 134 11.39 1.82 2.80
N ALA A 135 12.21 1.43 1.81
CA ALA A 135 11.78 1.04 0.48
C ALA A 135 10.78 -0.13 0.48
N GLY A 136 9.82 -0.07 -0.44
CA GLY A 136 8.74 -1.06 -0.55
C GLY A 136 7.58 -0.83 0.42
N ARG A 137 7.62 0.22 1.25
CA ARG A 137 6.43 0.74 1.93
C ARG A 137 5.88 1.87 1.07
N LEU A 138 4.84 1.60 0.28
CA LEU A 138 4.14 2.66 -0.45
C LEU A 138 3.67 3.72 0.56
N ARG A 139 4.15 4.96 0.42
CA ARG A 139 3.91 6.04 1.38
C ARG A 139 3.40 7.30 0.69
N GLY A 140 2.49 7.97 1.37
CA GLY A 140 2.01 9.30 1.02
C GLY A 140 2.60 10.37 1.92
N ILE A 141 2.85 11.57 1.37
CA ILE A 141 3.19 12.76 2.17
C ILE A 141 2.07 12.98 3.20
N GLY A 142 2.42 13.06 4.48
CA GLY A 142 1.49 13.41 5.56
C GLY A 142 0.44 12.35 5.92
N ILE A 143 0.35 11.26 5.17
CA ILE A 143 -0.66 10.20 5.36
C ILE A 143 -0.04 8.94 5.94
N GLY A 144 1.28 8.78 5.75
CA GLY A 144 2.02 7.62 6.23
C GLY A 144 1.97 6.47 5.22
N ALA A 145 1.97 5.24 5.74
CA ALA A 145 2.01 4.04 4.90
C ALA A 145 0.62 3.73 4.30
N LEU A 146 0.60 3.38 3.02
CA LEU A 146 -0.55 2.83 2.32
C LEU A 146 -0.64 1.32 2.61
N ASP A 147 -1.00 1.00 3.84
CA ASP A 147 -1.28 -0.37 4.25
C ASP A 147 -2.79 -0.57 4.48
N ARG A 148 -3.17 -1.83 4.74
CA ARG A 148 -4.56 -2.19 5.02
C ARG A 148 -5.13 -1.41 6.21
N ARG A 149 -4.32 -1.12 7.23
CA ARG A 149 -4.76 -0.43 8.45
C ARG A 149 -5.11 1.01 8.16
N SER A 150 -4.24 1.74 7.47
CA SER A 150 -4.48 3.13 7.03
C SER A 150 -5.72 3.22 6.16
N CYS A 151 -5.90 2.28 5.23
CA CYS A 151 -7.09 2.23 4.38
C CYS A 151 -8.39 2.05 5.18
N ILE A 152 -8.41 1.10 6.12
CA ILE A 152 -9.57 0.87 7.00
C ILE A 152 -9.87 2.12 7.83
N GLN A 153 -8.85 2.78 8.37
CA GLN A 153 -9.03 4.01 9.13
C GLN A 153 -9.62 5.13 8.28
N ALA A 154 -9.15 5.27 7.04
CA ALA A 154 -9.63 6.30 6.13
C ALA A 154 -11.09 6.05 5.69
N LEU A 155 -11.46 4.80 5.40
CA LEU A 155 -12.86 4.40 5.15
C LEU A 155 -13.76 4.61 6.38
N LYS A 156 -13.28 4.32 7.59
CA LYS A 156 -14.01 4.60 8.84
C LYS A 156 -14.21 6.10 9.03
N SER A 157 -13.18 6.90 8.80
CA SER A 157 -13.26 8.36 8.90
C SER A 157 -14.29 8.93 7.93
N TRP A 158 -14.30 8.44 6.69
CA TRP A 158 -15.33 8.77 5.72
C TRP A 158 -16.73 8.41 6.20
N TYR A 159 -16.92 7.16 6.63
CA TYR A 159 -18.23 6.69 7.05
C TYR A 159 -18.78 7.48 8.23
N ASN A 160 -17.93 7.80 9.20
CA ASN A 160 -18.26 8.66 10.33
C ASN A 160 -18.65 10.08 9.88
N PHE A 161 -17.95 10.63 8.88
CA PHE A 161 -18.29 11.92 8.29
C PHE A 161 -19.69 11.89 7.68
N VAL A 162 -20.00 10.89 6.85
CA VAL A 162 -21.34 10.75 6.24
C VAL A 162 -22.43 10.59 7.30
N GLN A 163 -22.18 9.80 8.34
CA GLN A 163 -23.11 9.65 9.47
C GLN A 163 -23.36 10.97 10.21
N PHE A 164 -22.31 11.75 10.46
CA PHE A 164 -22.43 13.06 11.10
C PHE A 164 -23.36 13.99 10.32
N PHE A 165 -23.17 14.10 8.99
CA PHE A 165 -24.02 14.96 8.16
C PHE A 165 -25.46 14.45 8.07
N ARG A 166 -25.67 13.14 8.00
CA ARG A 166 -27.02 12.56 8.05
C ARG A 166 -27.76 12.93 9.33
N ASN A 167 -27.08 12.93 10.47
CA ASN A 167 -27.68 13.26 11.76
C ASN A 167 -27.91 14.78 11.95
N PHE A 168 -27.12 15.62 11.27
CA PHE A 168 -27.23 17.07 11.36
C PHE A 168 -28.23 17.69 10.37
N SER A 169 -28.64 16.98 9.32
CA SER A 169 -29.61 17.49 8.34
C SER A 169 -31.01 17.60 8.98
N PRO A 170 -31.47 18.82 9.34
CA PRO A 170 -32.75 19.02 10.00
C PRO A 170 -33.84 19.05 8.93
N GLY A 171 -34.31 17.88 8.50
CA GLY A 171 -35.33 17.78 7.47
C GLY A 171 -35.42 16.46 6.71
N ALA A 172 -34.51 15.51 6.93
CA ALA A 172 -34.63 14.19 6.31
C ALA A 172 -35.89 13.48 6.87
N PRO A 173 -36.84 13.05 6.02
CA PRO A 173 -37.99 12.27 6.46
C PRO A 173 -37.49 11.00 7.15
N ARG A 174 -38.02 10.73 8.35
CA ARG A 174 -37.67 9.55 9.16
C ARG A 174 -38.22 8.27 8.55
#